data_AF-A0A940VZ86-F1
#
_entry.id   AF-A0A940VZ86-F1
#
_cell.length_a   1.000
_cell.length_b   1.000
_cell.length_c   1.000
_cell.angle_alpha   90.00
_cell.angle_beta   90.00
_cell.angle_gamma   90.00
#
_symmetry.space_group_name_H-M   'P 1'
#
loop_
_entity.id
_entity.type
_entity.pdbx_description
1 polymer ?
#
loop_
_entity_poly.entity_id
_entity_poly.type
_entity_poly.pdbx_seq_one_letter_code
_entity_poly.pdbx_strand_id
1 'polypeptide(L)' 'MIFEYNDRMMMFKDTPEGLTADIGWLKEAGEQGWELVSSVPLIAPNRDGIAYGTVGCHLILKRLRRTQ' A
#
# COMPACT_ATOMS: atom_id res chain seq x y z
N MET A 1 -2.03 20.09 -16.28
CA MET A 1 -1.57 19.51 -14.99
C MET A 1 -0.92 18.18 -15.28
N ILE A 2 0.37 18.02 -14.95
CA ILE A 2 1.07 16.74 -15.11
C ILE A 2 1.13 16.09 -13.72
N PHE A 3 0.71 14.84 -13.62
CA PHE A 3 0.79 14.08 -12.38
C PHE A 3 1.95 13.09 -12.44
N GLU A 4 2.53 12.84 -11.28
CA GLU A 4 3.43 11.71 -11.06
C GLU A 4 2.76 10.73 -10.10
N TYR A 5 3.08 9.46 -10.29
CA TYR A 5 2.53 8.34 -9.53
C TYR A 5 3.67 7.58 -8.88
N ASN A 6 3.40 7.06 -7.69
CA ASN A 6 4.27 6.15 -6.98
C ASN A 6 3.40 5.04 -6.43
N ASP A 7 3.93 3.83 -6.39
CA ASP A 7 3.22 2.70 -5.83
C ASP A 7 4.10 1.93 -4.85
N ARG A 8 3.45 1.33 -3.86
CA ARG A 8 4.13 0.51 -2.86
C ARG A 8 3.27 -0.67 -2.49
N MET A 9 3.83 -1.85 -2.72
CA MET A 9 3.28 -3.11 -2.25
C MET A 9 3.83 -3.44 -0.87
N MET A 10 2.96 -3.88 0.04
CA MET A 10 3.35 -4.39 1.35
C MET A 10 2.65 -5.71 1.64
N MET A 11 3.40 -6.63 2.23
CA MET A 11 2.87 -7.86 2.80
C MET A 11 2.71 -7.67 4.30
N PHE A 12 1.62 -8.17 4.86
CA PHE A 12 1.43 -8.22 6.29
C PHE A 12 2.33 -9.30 6.89
N LYS A 13 2.81 -9.04 8.10
CA LYS A 13 3.56 -9.96 8.93
C LYS A 13 2.64 -10.50 10.00
N ASP A 14 2.82 -11.77 10.33
CA ASP A 14 2.14 -12.40 11.45
C ASP A 14 2.75 -11.93 12.77
N THR A 15 1.95 -11.31 13.62
CA THR A 15 2.34 -10.85 14.97
C THR A 15 1.29 -11.32 15.98
N PRO A 16 1.58 -11.29 17.30
CA PRO A 16 0.61 -11.67 18.33
C PRO A 16 -0.72 -10.89 18.27
N GLU A 17 -0.71 -9.69 17.68
CA GLU A 17 -1.88 -8.83 17.47
C GLU A 17 -2.62 -9.13 16.15
N GLY A 18 -2.10 -10.04 15.33
CA GLY A 18 -2.63 -10.43 14.03
C GLY A 18 -1.72 -10.04 12.85
N LEU A 19 -2.32 -9.92 11.67
CA LEU A 19 -1.61 -9.52 10.45
C LEU A 19 -1.38 -8.00 10.44
N THR A 20 -0.13 -7.57 10.56
CA THR A 20 0.24 -6.15 10.64
C THR A 20 1.33 -5.76 9.65
N ALA A 21 1.42 -4.47 9.32
CA ALA A 21 2.54 -3.90 8.55
C ALA A 21 2.88 -2.51 9.08
N ASP A 22 4.16 -2.15 8.97
CA ASP A 22 4.60 -0.79 9.26
C ASP A 22 4.19 0.17 8.13
N ILE A 23 3.40 1.17 8.49
CA ILE A 23 2.85 2.19 7.59
C ILE A 23 3.41 3.58 7.85
N GLY A 24 4.45 3.74 8.69
CA GLY A 24 5.04 5.05 9.02
C GLY A 24 5.47 5.85 7.79
N TRP A 25 5.96 5.16 6.75
CA TRP A 25 6.35 5.76 5.48
C TRP A 25 5.20 6.49 4.75
N LEU A 26 3.94 6.12 5.01
CA LEU A 26 2.78 6.76 4.36
C LEU A 26 2.61 8.19 4.86
N LYS A 27 2.92 8.43 6.15
CA LYS A 27 2.95 9.76 6.74
C LYS A 27 4.03 10.62 6.07
N GLU A 28 5.25 10.09 5.96
CA GLU A 28 6.38 10.76 5.30
C GLU A 28 6.07 11.09 3.83
N ALA A 29 5.39 10.18 3.12
CA ALA A 29 4.93 10.42 1.76
C ALA A 29 3.92 11.58 1.70
N GLY A 30 2.96 11.63 2.63
CA GLY A 30 2.02 12.74 2.78
C GLY A 30 2.71 14.09 3.01
N GLU A 31 3.73 14.13 3.88
CA GLU A 31 4.54 15.32 4.14
C GLU A 31 5.30 15.81 2.89
N GLN A 32 5.61 14.90 1.96
CA GLN A 32 6.21 15.23 0.65
C GLN A 32 5.18 15.62 -0.42
N GLY A 33 3.90 15.69 -0.06
CA GLY A 33 2.80 16.06 -0.95
C GLY A 33 2.25 14.91 -1.79
N TRP A 34 2.54 13.65 -1.44
CA TRP A 34 1.87 12.49 -2.05
C TRP A 34 0.50 12.26 -1.43
N GLU A 35 -0.50 12.04 -2.28
CA GLU A 35 -1.86 11.70 -1.88
C GLU A 35 -2.13 10.23 -2.18
N LEU A 36 -2.66 9.48 -1.21
CA LEU A 36 -3.12 8.11 -1.44
C LEU A 36 -4.38 8.13 -2.29
N VAL A 37 -4.33 7.53 -3.48
CA VAL A 37 -5.45 7.51 -4.43
C VAL A 37 -6.06 6.13 -4.63
N SER A 38 -5.37 5.07 -4.25
CA SER A 38 -5.93 3.71 -4.27
C SER A 38 -5.24 2.79 -3.26
N SER A 39 -6.00 1.80 -2.77
CA SER A 39 -5.52 0.70 -1.95
C SER A 39 -6.15 -0.59 -2.47
N VAL A 40 -5.32 -1.51 -2.96
CA VAL A 40 -5.75 -2.78 -3.52
C VAL A 40 -5.34 -3.90 -2.56
N PRO A 41 -6.28 -4.67 -1.98
CA PRO A 41 -5.94 -5.80 -1.12
C PRO A 41 -5.25 -6.90 -1.93
N LEU A 42 -4.18 -7.47 -1.37
CA LEU A 42 -3.52 -8.65 -1.92
C LEU A 42 -4.13 -9.88 -1.23
N ILE A 43 -4.63 -10.82 -2.03
CA ILE A 43 -5.30 -12.01 -1.54
C ILE A 43 -4.46 -13.22 -1.94
N ALA A 44 -4.05 -14.03 -0.97
CA ALA A 44 -3.37 -15.28 -1.23
C ALA A 44 -4.32 -16.47 -0.98
N PRO A 45 -4.35 -17.46 -1.89
CA PRO A 45 -5.03 -18.72 -1.65
C PRO A 45 -4.27 -19.54 -0.59
N ASN A 46 -5.01 -20.32 0.20
CA ASN A 46 -4.43 -21.35 1.04
C ASN A 46 -3.95 -22.56 0.18
N ARG A 47 -3.40 -23.60 0.82
CA ARG A 47 -2.91 -24.81 0.12
C ARG A 47 -3.99 -25.52 -0.70
N ASP A 48 -5.26 -25.31 -0.38
CA ASP A 48 -6.43 -25.90 -1.06
C ASP A 48 -6.97 -24.99 -2.18
N GLY A 49 -6.30 -23.88 -2.49
CA GLY A 49 -6.71 -22.93 -3.52
C GLY A 49 -7.83 -21.97 -3.08
N ILE A 50 -8.24 -22.02 -1.81
CA ILE A 50 -9.32 -21.19 -1.27
C ILE A 50 -8.71 -19.88 -0.74
N ALA A 51 -9.21 -18.75 -1.25
CA ALA A 51 -8.81 -17.42 -0.78
C ALA A 51 -9.31 -17.20 0.66
N TYR A 52 -8.40 -17.17 1.63
CA TYR A 52 -8.77 -17.06 3.05
C TYR A 52 -8.43 -15.73 3.71
N GLY A 53 -7.76 -14.80 3.03
CA GLY A 53 -7.55 -13.49 3.63
C GLY A 53 -6.71 -12.52 2.81
N THR A 54 -6.77 -11.26 3.24
CA THR A 54 -5.87 -10.20 2.79
C THR A 54 -4.50 -10.41 3.42
N VAL A 55 -3.50 -10.70 2.60
CA VAL A 55 -2.11 -10.93 3.02
C VAL A 55 -1.24 -9.69 2.87
N GLY A 56 -1.80 -8.61 2.33
CA GLY A 56 -1.08 -7.37 2.10
C GLY A 56 -1.94 -6.36 1.35
N CYS A 57 -1.33 -5.25 0.96
CA CYS A 57 -1.96 -4.27 0.09
C CYS A 57 -0.97 -3.65 -0.88
N HIS A 58 -1.49 -3.23 -2.03
CA HIS A 58 -0.79 -2.41 -3.00
C HIS A 58 -1.41 -1.01 -2.96
N LEU A 59 -0.60 -0.05 -2.55
CA LEU A 59 -1.00 1.33 -2.36
C LEU A 59 -0.50 2.17 -3.52
N ILE A 60 -1.38 3.00 -4.08
CA ILE A 60 -1.06 3.89 -5.20
C ILE A 60 -1.19 5.32 -4.72
N LEU A 61 -0.14 6.10 -4.92
CA LEU A 61 -0.05 7.50 -4.58
C LEU A 61 0.07 8.36 -5.83
N LYS A 62 -0.39 9.60 -5.72
CA LYS A 62 -0.37 10.60 -6.78
C LYS A 62 0.08 11.93 -6.21
N ARG A 63 0.82 12.72 -6.98
CA ARG A 63 1.01 14.15 -6.70
C ARG A 63 1.13 14.95 -7.99
N LEU A 64 0.97 16.26 -7.89
CA LEU A 64 1.26 17.15 -9.01
C LEU A 64 2.78 17.18 -9.25
N ARG A 65 3.21 16.93 -10.48
CA ARG A 65 4.63 17.02 -10.85
C ARG A 65 5.07 18.47 -10.61
N ARG A 66 6.06 18.64 -9.74
CA ARG A 66 6.71 19.95 -9.56
C ARG A 66 7.39 20.32 -10.88
N THR A 67 6.91 21.36 -11.54
CA THR A 67 7.68 22.03 -12.59
C THR A 67 8.88 22.69 -11.91
N GLN A 68 10.09 22.34 -12.37
CA GLN A 68 11.31 23.05 -11.96
C GLN A 68 11.21 24.53 -12.37
#